data_AF-A0A969VTY4-F1
#
_entry.id   AF-A0A969VTY4-F1
#
_cell.length_a   1.000
_cell.length_b   1.000
_cell.length_c   1.000
_cell.angle_alpha   90.00
_cell.angle_beta   90.00
_cell.angle_gamma   90.00
#
_symmetry.space_group_name_H-M   'P 1'
#
loop_
_entity.id
_entity.type
_entity.pdbx_description
1 polymer ?
#
loop_
_entity_poly.entity_id
_entity_poly.type
_entity_poly.pdbx_seq_one_letter_code
_entity_poly.pdbx_strand_id
1 'polypeptide(L)'
;LKQISFWIKNGVSTVVVGTMAVKNPKILKKACNLFPGRIAVALDVRNNFLAIKGWVKQTKIKLIDFSKKLEDFGVSRIIYTDINRDGTKTGVNFSQLRKIVGKVNIPLVVSGGVSDIKDIRKLYKTDLFDGVIIGKAIYDKSIPLNELKKFVLKNA
;
A
#
# COMPACT_ATOMS: atom_id res chain seq x y z
N LEU A 1 13.90 13.69 -5.54
CA LEU A 1 13.39 14.24 -6.83
C LEU A 1 14.17 13.69 -8.02
N LYS A 2 15.51 13.88 -8.12
CA LYS A 2 16.31 13.33 -9.22
C LYS A 2 16.07 11.82 -9.45
N GLN A 3 16.13 11.01 -8.39
CA GLN A 3 15.83 9.57 -8.46
C GLN A 3 14.41 9.25 -8.94
N ILE A 4 13.40 9.98 -8.46
CA ILE A 4 12.01 9.81 -8.90
C ILE A 4 11.90 10.10 -10.40
N SER A 5 12.48 11.23 -10.85
CA SER A 5 12.50 11.61 -12.25
C SER A 5 13.21 10.58 -13.12
N PHE A 6 14.35 10.06 -12.66
CA PHE A 6 15.10 9.02 -13.35
C PHE A 6 14.24 7.78 -13.62
N TRP A 7 13.58 7.23 -12.60
CA TRP A 7 12.75 6.03 -12.78
C TRP A 7 11.56 6.27 -13.70
N ILE A 8 10.88 7.41 -13.56
CA ILE A 8 9.74 7.76 -14.43
C ILE A 8 10.20 7.91 -15.89
N LYS A 9 11.34 8.55 -16.15
CA LYS A 9 11.92 8.69 -17.50
C LYS A 9 12.34 7.35 -18.10
N ASN A 10 12.64 6.35 -17.28
CA ASN A 10 12.99 4.99 -17.70
C ASN A 10 11.78 4.04 -17.71
N GLY A 11 10.55 4.56 -17.85
CA GLY A 11 9.35 3.75 -18.09
C GLY A 11 8.63 3.25 -16.84
N VAL A 12 9.11 3.55 -15.62
CA VAL A 12 8.39 3.17 -14.39
C VAL A 12 7.05 3.91 -14.31
N SER A 13 5.96 3.14 -14.26
CA SER A 13 4.59 3.68 -14.25
C SER A 13 4.24 4.38 -12.93
N THR A 14 4.73 3.91 -11.80
CA THR A 14 4.50 4.56 -10.50
C THR A 14 5.71 4.37 -9.60
N VAL A 15 6.16 5.45 -8.97
CA VAL A 15 7.23 5.40 -7.96
C VAL A 15 6.59 5.34 -6.57
N VAL A 16 6.92 4.30 -5.82
CA VAL A 16 6.47 4.12 -4.43
C VAL A 16 7.45 4.78 -3.48
N VAL A 17 6.95 5.61 -2.58
CA VAL A 17 7.77 6.37 -1.62
C VAL A 17 7.36 6.03 -0.19
N GLY A 18 8.26 5.40 0.58
CA GLY A 18 8.03 5.02 1.98
C GLY A 18 8.58 6.04 2.98
N THR A 19 9.69 5.70 3.66
CA THR A 19 10.29 6.53 4.74
C THR A 19 10.49 8.01 4.38
N MET A 20 10.82 8.32 3.12
CA MET A 20 10.99 9.71 2.67
C MET A 20 9.67 10.49 2.77
N ALA A 21 8.51 9.87 2.53
CA ALA A 21 7.20 10.51 2.57
C ALA A 21 6.95 11.09 3.96
N VAL A 22 7.24 10.28 4.98
CA VAL A 22 7.05 10.64 6.40
C VAL A 22 8.07 11.67 6.85
N LYS A 23 9.36 11.49 6.50
CA LYS A 23 10.42 12.41 6.95
C LYS A 23 10.40 13.77 6.27
N ASN A 24 10.11 13.79 4.97
CA ASN A 24 10.25 14.98 4.13
C ASN A 24 8.96 15.24 3.32
N PRO A 25 7.83 15.57 3.97
CA PRO A 25 6.55 15.77 3.29
C PRO A 25 6.58 16.90 2.25
N LYS A 26 7.43 17.92 2.44
CA LYS A 26 7.64 18.98 1.44
C LYS A 26 8.21 18.43 0.12
N ILE A 27 9.12 17.46 0.19
CA ILE A 27 9.70 16.81 -1.00
C ILE A 27 8.66 15.92 -1.67
N LEU A 28 7.83 15.22 -0.88
CA LEU A 28 6.73 14.42 -1.41
C LEU A 28 5.73 15.29 -2.19
N LYS A 29 5.27 16.40 -1.61
CA LYS A 29 4.35 17.33 -2.29
C LYS A 29 4.95 17.86 -3.59
N LYS A 30 6.22 18.26 -3.57
CA LYS A 30 6.94 18.65 -4.81
C LYS A 30 6.98 17.51 -5.84
N ALA A 31 7.20 16.27 -5.42
CA ALA A 31 7.22 15.13 -6.33
C ALA A 31 5.85 14.88 -6.98
N CYS A 32 4.77 14.96 -6.19
CA CYS A 32 3.42 14.77 -6.70
C CYS A 32 3.02 15.88 -7.68
N ASN A 33 3.37 17.14 -7.39
CA ASN A 33 3.15 18.26 -8.32
C ASN A 33 3.92 18.11 -9.64
N LEU A 34 5.16 17.61 -9.58
CA LEU A 34 5.99 17.41 -10.78
C LEU A 34 5.59 16.17 -11.60
N PHE A 35 5.01 15.17 -10.94
CA PHE A 35 4.68 13.87 -11.53
C PHE A 35 3.26 13.44 -11.13
N PRO A 36 2.22 14.18 -11.57
CA PRO A 36 0.84 13.93 -11.16
C PRO A 36 0.41 12.51 -11.54
N GLY A 37 -0.25 11.81 -10.62
CA GLY A 37 -0.72 10.44 -10.82
C GLY A 37 0.37 9.35 -10.83
N ARG A 38 1.66 9.71 -10.66
CA ARG A 38 2.80 8.77 -10.76
C ARG A 38 3.48 8.46 -9.42
N ILE A 39 2.98 9.01 -8.32
CA ILE A 39 3.59 8.87 -6.99
C ILE A 39 2.63 8.16 -6.03
N ALA A 40 3.01 6.96 -5.59
CA ALA A 40 2.32 6.24 -4.52
C ALA A 40 3.10 6.35 -3.21
N VAL A 41 2.40 6.25 -2.07
CA VAL A 41 3.04 6.28 -0.75
C VAL A 41 2.87 4.94 -0.05
N ALA A 42 3.98 4.35 0.40
CA ALA A 42 3.95 3.17 1.25
C ALA A 42 3.86 3.59 2.72
N LEU A 43 2.79 3.15 3.39
CA LEU A 43 2.56 3.35 4.81
C LEU A 43 2.64 2.00 5.51
N ASP A 44 3.78 1.75 6.15
CA ASP A 44 3.97 0.56 6.98
C ASP A 44 3.40 0.85 8.39
N VAL A 45 2.45 0.05 8.83
CA VAL A 45 1.64 0.32 10.02
C VAL A 45 1.84 -0.75 11.06
N ARG A 46 2.11 -0.31 12.29
CA ARG A 46 2.10 -1.13 13.50
C ARG A 46 1.32 -0.40 14.58
N ASN A 47 0.32 -1.07 15.14
CA ASN A 47 -0.52 -0.54 16.22
C ASN A 47 -1.15 0.84 15.89
N ASN A 48 -1.62 1.04 14.65
CA ASN A 48 -2.19 2.30 14.10
C ASN A 48 -1.17 3.44 13.86
N PHE A 49 0.11 3.21 14.10
CA PHE A 49 1.16 4.20 13.93
C PHE A 49 2.10 3.80 12.80
N LEU A 50 2.66 4.80 12.11
CA LEU A 50 3.60 4.56 11.02
C LEU A 50 4.95 4.08 11.56
N ALA A 51 5.56 3.13 10.88
CA ALA A 51 6.96 2.76 11.05
C ALA A 51 7.78 3.20 9.84
N ILE A 52 9.07 3.47 10.07
CA ILE A 52 10.02 3.92 9.04
C ILE A 52 11.36 3.18 9.19
N LYS A 53 12.28 3.39 8.25
CA LYS A 53 13.58 2.71 8.17
C LYS A 53 13.42 1.17 8.14
N GLY A 54 12.63 0.65 7.21
CA GLY A 54 12.38 -0.79 7.10
C GLY A 54 11.75 -1.37 8.36
N TRP A 55 10.72 -0.71 8.88
CA TRP A 55 9.95 -1.10 10.07
C TRP A 55 10.68 -1.02 11.43
N VAL A 56 12.00 -0.78 11.42
CA VAL A 56 12.82 -0.72 12.64
C VAL A 56 12.39 0.41 13.57
N LYS A 57 12.09 1.60 13.02
CA LYS A 57 11.76 2.77 13.83
C LYS A 57 10.26 3.02 13.88
N GLN A 58 9.65 2.80 15.05
CA GLN A 58 8.28 3.24 15.34
C GLN A 58 8.21 4.77 15.43
N THR A 59 7.17 5.35 14.84
CA THR A 59 6.87 6.78 15.01
C THR A 59 5.63 6.96 15.90
N LYS A 60 5.38 8.19 16.35
CA LYS A 60 4.12 8.61 16.99
C LYS A 60 3.08 9.11 15.98
N ILE A 61 3.36 9.01 14.69
CA ILE A 61 2.49 9.52 13.62
C ILE A 61 1.39 8.49 13.39
N LYS A 62 0.14 8.90 13.59
CA LYS A 62 -1.03 8.04 13.35
C LYS A 62 -1.27 7.88 11.85
N LEU A 63 -1.70 6.68 11.46
CA LEU A 63 -2.03 6.35 10.08
C LEU A 63 -3.03 7.33 9.47
N ILE A 64 -4.15 7.57 10.14
CA ILE A 64 -5.26 8.37 9.60
C ILE A 64 -4.84 9.83 9.42
N ASP A 65 -4.21 10.41 10.43
CA ASP A 65 -3.77 11.81 10.40
C ASP A 65 -2.80 12.06 9.25
N PHE A 66 -1.84 11.14 9.05
CA PHE A 66 -0.91 11.25 7.94
C PHE A 66 -1.59 11.00 6.59
N SER A 67 -2.50 10.02 6.50
CA SER A 67 -3.21 9.70 5.25
C SER A 67 -4.08 10.86 4.78
N LYS A 68 -4.78 11.56 5.69
CA LYS A 68 -5.54 12.78 5.37
C LYS A 68 -4.63 13.89 4.84
N LYS A 69 -3.47 14.08 5.45
CA LYS A 69 -2.48 15.06 4.98
C LYS A 69 -2.00 14.78 3.54
N LEU A 70 -2.02 13.51 3.11
CA LEU A 70 -1.64 13.14 1.75
C LEU A 70 -2.69 13.53 0.70
N GLU A 71 -3.94 13.80 1.09
CA GLU A 71 -5.00 14.21 0.14
C GLU A 71 -4.61 15.52 -0.55
N ASP A 72 -4.08 16.47 0.21
CA ASP A 72 -3.59 17.77 -0.29
C ASP A 72 -2.32 17.68 -1.17
N PHE A 73 -1.74 16.48 -1.29
CA PHE A 73 -0.47 16.28 -2.00
C PHE A 73 -0.70 15.73 -3.39
N GLY A 74 -1.86 15.10 -3.67
CA GLY A 74 -2.13 14.47 -4.96
C GLY A 74 -1.37 13.16 -5.18
N VAL A 75 -1.19 12.36 -4.11
CA VAL A 75 -0.67 11.00 -4.23
C VAL A 75 -1.65 10.13 -5.02
N SER A 76 -1.15 9.23 -5.87
CA SER A 76 -2.01 8.41 -6.72
C SER A 76 -2.72 7.30 -5.95
N ARG A 77 -2.05 6.74 -4.93
CA ARG A 77 -2.57 5.70 -4.04
C ARG A 77 -1.72 5.58 -2.78
N ILE A 78 -2.32 5.04 -1.72
CA ILE A 78 -1.63 4.59 -0.51
C ILE A 78 -1.49 3.08 -0.56
N ILE A 79 -0.27 2.58 -0.38
CA ILE A 79 0.00 1.18 -0.12
C ILE A 79 0.05 1.02 1.40
N TYR A 80 -0.98 0.41 1.97
CA TYR A 80 -1.04 0.09 3.39
C TYR A 80 -0.43 -1.29 3.62
N THR A 81 0.57 -1.37 4.50
CA THR A 81 1.16 -2.65 4.93
C THR A 81 0.92 -2.86 6.43
N ASP A 82 0.24 -3.93 6.82
CA ASP A 82 0.19 -4.34 8.23
C ASP A 82 1.47 -5.12 8.59
N ILE A 83 2.39 -4.46 9.30
CA ILE A 83 3.67 -5.04 9.69
C ILE A 83 3.47 -6.27 10.59
N ASN A 84 2.44 -6.28 11.43
CA ASN A 84 2.20 -7.40 12.35
C ASN A 84 1.73 -8.67 11.61
N ARG A 85 1.31 -8.53 10.35
CA ARG A 85 0.82 -9.63 9.52
C ARG A 85 1.77 -9.98 8.38
N ASP A 86 2.68 -9.08 8.01
CA ASP A 86 3.59 -9.30 6.90
C ASP A 86 4.43 -10.57 7.07
N GLY A 87 4.50 -11.40 6.02
CA GLY A 87 5.19 -12.69 6.05
C GLY A 87 4.59 -13.79 6.95
N THR A 88 3.57 -13.48 7.76
CA THR A 88 2.98 -14.44 8.72
C THR A 88 1.98 -15.40 8.08
N LYS A 89 1.35 -15.00 6.98
CA LYS A 89 0.22 -15.73 6.34
C LYS A 89 -0.90 -16.10 7.32
N THR A 90 -1.21 -15.18 8.23
CA THR A 90 -2.30 -15.33 9.21
C THR A 90 -3.60 -14.65 8.80
N GLY A 91 -3.69 -14.23 7.54
CA GLY A 91 -4.83 -13.53 6.97
C GLY A 91 -4.68 -12.01 6.99
N VAL A 92 -5.41 -11.36 6.08
CA VAL A 92 -5.50 -9.90 5.97
C VAL A 92 -6.21 -9.30 7.19
N ASN A 93 -5.69 -8.20 7.71
CA ASN A 93 -6.27 -7.53 8.87
C ASN A 93 -7.45 -6.60 8.52
N PHE A 94 -8.61 -7.18 8.22
CA PHE A 94 -9.82 -6.43 7.86
C PHE A 94 -10.28 -5.43 8.94
N SER A 95 -10.05 -5.73 10.22
CA SER A 95 -10.44 -4.80 11.30
C SER A 95 -9.59 -3.53 11.29
N GLN A 96 -8.31 -3.62 10.91
CA GLN A 96 -7.48 -2.45 10.70
C GLN A 96 -7.83 -1.70 9.42
N LEU A 97 -8.06 -2.41 8.31
CA LEU A 97 -8.44 -1.77 7.03
C LEU A 97 -9.72 -0.93 7.17
N ARG A 98 -10.71 -1.42 7.92
CA ARG A 98 -11.95 -0.68 8.22
C ARG A 98 -11.73 0.67 8.92
N LYS A 99 -10.59 0.89 9.57
CA LYS A 99 -10.30 2.18 10.23
C LYS A 99 -9.89 3.27 9.26
N ILE A 100 -9.32 2.92 8.10
CA ILE A 100 -8.87 3.87 7.08
C ILE A 100 -9.88 4.01 5.94
N VAL A 101 -10.57 2.94 5.58
CA VAL A 101 -11.67 2.97 4.61
C VAL A 101 -12.70 4.02 5.02
N GLY A 102 -13.11 4.86 4.07
CA GLY A 102 -14.08 5.94 4.28
C GLY A 102 -13.59 7.11 5.13
N LYS A 103 -12.33 7.12 5.56
CA LYS A 103 -11.70 8.26 6.26
C LYS A 103 -10.79 9.10 5.37
N VAL A 104 -10.42 8.55 4.21
CA VAL A 104 -9.62 9.20 3.16
C VAL A 104 -10.16 8.81 1.80
N ASN A 105 -10.02 9.69 0.83
CA ASN A 105 -10.48 9.52 -0.55
C ASN A 105 -9.38 8.99 -1.49
N ILE A 106 -8.19 8.72 -0.95
CA ILE A 106 -7.06 8.21 -1.73
C ILE A 106 -7.26 6.70 -1.96
N PRO A 107 -7.09 6.20 -3.20
CA PRO A 107 -7.14 4.78 -3.49
C PRO A 107 -6.19 3.97 -2.60
N LEU A 108 -6.68 2.86 -2.04
CA LEU A 108 -5.93 2.03 -1.10
C LEU A 108 -5.54 0.70 -1.73
N VAL A 109 -4.26 0.36 -1.64
CA VAL A 109 -3.72 -0.96 -1.96
C VAL A 109 -3.38 -1.68 -0.66
N VAL A 110 -3.88 -2.90 -0.51
CA VAL A 110 -3.69 -3.72 0.69
C VAL A 110 -2.42 -4.55 0.58
N SER A 111 -1.61 -4.58 1.64
CA SER A 111 -0.41 -5.41 1.76
C SER A 111 -0.26 -5.96 3.19
N GLY A 112 0.42 -7.10 3.30
CA GLY A 112 0.69 -7.79 4.57
C GLY A 112 -0.39 -8.77 4.99
N GLY A 113 -0.01 -10.03 5.21
CA GLY A 113 -0.87 -11.05 5.84
C GLY A 113 -1.62 -11.99 4.90
N VAL A 114 -1.71 -11.70 3.61
CA VAL A 114 -2.42 -12.55 2.62
C VAL A 114 -1.94 -13.99 2.73
N SER A 115 -2.85 -14.91 3.06
CA SER A 115 -2.52 -16.32 3.30
C SER A 115 -2.94 -17.24 2.17
N ASP A 116 -4.13 -17.01 1.61
CA ASP A 116 -4.75 -17.88 0.61
C ASP A 116 -5.68 -17.12 -0.35
N ILE A 117 -6.28 -17.84 -1.29
CA ILE A 117 -7.23 -17.28 -2.27
C ILE A 117 -8.52 -16.73 -1.62
N LYS A 118 -8.89 -17.21 -0.43
CA LYS A 118 -10.11 -16.76 0.28
C LYS A 118 -9.94 -15.33 0.75
N ASP A 119 -8.75 -14.93 1.17
CA ASP A 119 -8.44 -13.52 1.48
C ASP A 119 -8.65 -12.62 0.27
N ILE A 120 -8.16 -13.02 -0.91
CA ILE A 120 -8.33 -12.25 -2.15
C ILE A 120 -9.81 -12.14 -2.51
N ARG A 121 -10.56 -13.25 -2.42
CA ARG A 121 -12.01 -13.25 -2.66
C ARG A 121 -12.75 -12.32 -1.71
N LYS A 122 -12.36 -12.29 -0.43
CA LYS A 122 -12.95 -11.38 0.57
C LYS A 122 -12.65 -9.92 0.24
N LEU A 123 -11.39 -9.60 -0.09
CA LEU A 123 -10.99 -8.25 -0.50
C LEU A 123 -11.74 -7.80 -1.76
N TYR A 124 -11.78 -8.64 -2.79
CA TYR A 124 -12.48 -8.34 -4.04
C TYR A 124 -13.97 -8.05 -3.82
N LYS A 125 -14.66 -8.89 -3.02
CA LYS A 125 -16.09 -8.70 -2.69
C LYS A 125 -16.42 -7.37 -2.01
N THR A 126 -15.45 -6.72 -1.38
CA THR A 126 -15.71 -5.42 -0.75
C THR A 126 -15.82 -4.28 -1.76
N ASP A 127 -15.13 -4.38 -2.90
CA ASP A 127 -15.03 -3.30 -3.90
C ASP A 127 -14.52 -1.97 -3.31
N LEU A 128 -13.65 -2.05 -2.29
CA LEU A 128 -13.12 -0.88 -1.55
C LEU A 128 -11.65 -0.58 -1.82
N PHE A 129 -10.94 -1.46 -2.51
CA PHE A 129 -9.48 -1.42 -2.62
C PHE A 129 -9.04 -1.42 -4.08
N ASP A 130 -8.09 -0.55 -4.40
CA ASP A 130 -7.47 -0.40 -5.73
C ASP A 130 -6.58 -1.61 -6.09
N GLY A 131 -6.22 -2.42 -5.10
CA GLY A 131 -5.49 -3.65 -5.32
C GLY A 131 -5.00 -4.32 -4.05
N VAL A 132 -4.33 -5.46 -4.25
CA VAL A 132 -3.67 -6.24 -3.20
C VAL A 132 -2.27 -6.64 -3.65
N ILE A 133 -1.28 -6.47 -2.77
CA ILE A 133 0.09 -6.95 -2.97
C ILE A 133 0.24 -8.29 -2.24
N ILE A 134 0.74 -9.29 -2.98
CA ILE A 134 0.91 -10.65 -2.46
C ILE A 134 2.38 -11.04 -2.66
N GLY A 135 3.05 -11.32 -1.55
CA GLY A 135 4.43 -11.81 -1.54
C GLY A 135 4.47 -13.31 -1.26
N LYS A 136 4.79 -13.65 0.00
CA LYS A 136 5.12 -15.01 0.46
C LYS A 136 4.15 -16.10 0.00
N ALA A 137 2.84 -15.85 0.02
CA ALA A 137 1.83 -16.84 -0.35
C ALA A 137 1.91 -17.29 -1.83
N ILE A 138 2.43 -16.46 -2.73
CA ILE A 138 2.75 -16.87 -4.11
C ILE A 138 4.02 -17.72 -4.12
N TYR A 139 5.08 -17.26 -3.46
CA TYR A 139 6.38 -17.93 -3.46
C TYR A 139 6.33 -19.34 -2.87
N ASP A 140 5.55 -19.54 -1.80
CA ASP A 140 5.37 -20.85 -1.16
C ASP A 140 4.19 -21.66 -1.71
N LYS A 141 3.59 -21.21 -2.82
CA LYS A 141 2.50 -21.87 -3.56
C LYS A 141 1.19 -22.07 -2.78
N SER A 142 1.00 -21.38 -1.64
CA SER A 142 -0.30 -21.37 -0.96
C SER A 142 -1.39 -20.66 -1.77
N ILE A 143 -0.96 -19.77 -2.67
CA ILE A 143 -1.77 -19.24 -3.76
C ILE A 143 -1.04 -19.58 -5.04
N PRO A 144 -1.41 -20.69 -5.71
CA PRO A 144 -0.85 -21.02 -7.01
C PRO A 144 -1.10 -19.89 -8.02
N LEU A 145 -0.06 -19.45 -8.73
CA LEU A 145 -0.17 -18.34 -9.68
C LEU A 145 -1.23 -18.60 -10.77
N ASN A 146 -1.39 -19.85 -11.20
CA ASN A 146 -2.43 -20.25 -12.16
C ASN A 146 -3.84 -20.08 -11.59
N GLU A 147 -4.05 -20.36 -10.31
CA GLU A 147 -5.34 -20.12 -9.65
C GLU A 147 -5.62 -18.63 -9.55
N LEU A 148 -4.61 -17.85 -9.12
CA LEU A 148 -4.72 -16.39 -9.04
C LEU A 148 -5.04 -15.77 -10.40
N LYS A 149 -4.34 -16.19 -11.46
CA LYS A 149 -4.58 -15.72 -12.84
C LYS A 149 -6.02 -16.02 -13.28
N LYS A 150 -6.51 -17.25 -13.06
CA LYS A 150 -7.90 -17.61 -13.38
C LYS A 150 -8.91 -16.75 -12.61
N PHE A 151 -8.64 -16.49 -11.33
CA PHE A 151 -9.49 -15.63 -10.53
C PHE A 151 -9.53 -14.21 -11.09
N VAL A 152 -8.38 -13.60 -11.38
CA VAL A 152 -8.31 -12.23 -11.93
C VAL A 152 -9.00 -12.15 -13.28
N LEU A 153 -8.71 -13.05 -14.23
CA LEU A 153 -9.31 -13.02 -15.57
C LEU A 153 -10.82 -13.22 -15.60
N LYS A 154 -11.38 -13.95 -14.62
CA LYS A 154 -12.84 -14.16 -14.52
C LYS A 154 -13.57 -12.92 -13.98
N ASN A 155 -12.86 -12.03 -13.32
CA ASN A 155 -13.42 -10.93 -12.53
C ASN A 155 -12.87 -9.54 -12.95
N ALA A 156 -12.17 -9.47 -14.10
CA ALA A 156 -11.71 -8.25 -14.75
C ALA A 156 -12.69 -7.86 -15.85
#